data_AF-A0A8D8BZW1-F1
#
_entry.id   AF-A0A8D8BZW1-F1
#
_cell.length_a   1.000
_cell.length_b   1.000
_cell.length_c   1.000
_cell.angle_alpha   90.00
_cell.angle_beta   90.00
_cell.angle_gamma   90.00
#
_symmetry.space_group_name_H-M   'P 1'
#
loop_
_entity.id
_entity.type
_entity.pdbx_description
1 polymer ?
#
loop_
_entity_poly.entity_id
_entity_poly.type
_entity_poly.pdbx_seq_one_letter_code
_entity_poly.pdbx_strand_id
1 'polypeptide(L)'
;KRRQAYAAAKAKRLKRLLAQKKFRKAQRKIIYERAKAYHKEYRHMYRQEIRMARMARKAGNYYVPAEPKLAFVIRIRGINGVSPKVRKVLQLLRLRQIFNGTFVKLNKASIN
;
A
#
# COMPACT_ATOMS: atom_id res chain seq x y z
N LYS A 1 -24.37 40.95 -23.05
CA LYS A 1 -22.99 40.59 -22.60
C LYS A 1 -22.97 39.47 -21.53
N ARG A 2 -23.63 39.59 -20.37
CA ARG A 2 -23.64 38.53 -19.31
C ARG A 2 -24.18 37.15 -19.73
N ARG A 3 -25.28 37.08 -20.51
CA ARG A 3 -25.87 35.78 -20.96
C ARG A 3 -24.96 34.97 -21.87
N GLN A 4 -24.26 35.63 -22.81
CA GLN A 4 -23.31 34.96 -23.72
C GLN A 4 -22.08 34.43 -22.96
N ALA A 5 -21.55 35.20 -22.00
CA ALA A 5 -20.45 34.74 -21.14
C ALA A 5 -20.85 33.51 -20.29
N TYR A 6 -22.08 33.48 -19.75
CA TYR A 6 -22.60 32.32 -19.03
C TYR A 6 -22.76 31.09 -19.94
N ALA A 7 -23.27 31.26 -21.16
CA ALA A 7 -23.40 30.17 -22.13
C ALA A 7 -22.03 29.58 -22.51
N ALA A 8 -21.03 30.42 -22.75
CA ALA A 8 -19.66 30.00 -23.03
C ALA A 8 -19.02 29.24 -21.84
N ALA A 9 -19.22 29.74 -20.61
CA ALA A 9 -18.76 29.06 -19.40
C ALA A 9 -19.44 27.70 -19.20
N LYS A 10 -20.75 27.59 -19.44
CA LYS A 10 -21.51 26.34 -19.38
C LYS A 10 -21.02 25.33 -20.43
N ALA A 11 -20.78 25.77 -21.66
CA ALA A 11 -20.23 24.93 -22.72
C ALA A 11 -18.81 24.42 -22.37
N LYS A 12 -17.94 25.29 -21.84
CA LYS A 12 -16.60 24.89 -21.37
C LYS A 12 -16.66 23.88 -20.23
N ARG A 13 -17.57 24.08 -19.27
CA ARG A 13 -17.83 23.13 -18.18
C ARG A 13 -18.28 21.77 -18.71
N LEU A 14 -19.23 21.76 -19.64
CA LEU A 14 -19.74 20.52 -20.24
C LEU A 14 -18.63 19.76 -20.98
N LYS A 15 -17.82 20.46 -21.79
CA LYS A 15 -16.65 19.88 -22.47
C LYS A 15 -15.66 19.26 -21.46
N ARG A 16 -15.35 19.96 -20.36
CA ARG A 16 -14.48 19.44 -19.29
C ARG A 16 -15.06 18.18 -18.64
N LEU A 17 -16.36 18.16 -18.34
CA LEU A 17 -17.02 17.01 -17.73
C LEU A 17 -16.99 15.78 -18.65
N LEU A 18 -17.23 15.97 -19.95
CA LEU A 18 -17.16 14.90 -20.94
C LEU A 18 -15.74 14.34 -21.07
N ALA A 19 -14.73 15.22 -21.13
CA ALA A 19 -13.32 14.81 -21.15
C ALA A 19 -12.92 14.04 -19.88
N GLN A 20 -13.31 14.53 -18.70
CA GLN A 20 -13.08 13.83 -17.43
C GLN A 20 -13.81 12.49 -17.34
N LYS A 21 -15.02 12.38 -17.91
CA LYS A 21 -15.75 11.10 -17.98
C LYS A 21 -15.01 10.09 -18.85
N LYS A 22 -14.52 10.50 -20.03
CA LYS A 22 -13.70 9.65 -20.91
C LYS A 22 -12.40 9.22 -20.21
N PHE A 23 -11.69 10.16 -19.59
CA PHE A 23 -10.46 9.86 -18.83
C PHE A 23 -10.70 8.87 -17.70
N ARG A 24 -11.73 9.08 -16.87
CA ARG A 24 -12.08 8.15 -15.78
C ARG A 24 -12.41 6.75 -16.29
N LYS A 25 -13.11 6.63 -17.43
CA LYS A 25 -13.42 5.32 -18.03
C LYS A 25 -12.14 4.60 -18.46
N ALA A 26 -11.22 5.30 -19.11
CA ALA A 26 -9.93 4.73 -19.51
C ALA A 26 -9.08 4.31 -18.30
N GLN A 27 -8.99 5.16 -17.28
CA GLN A 27 -8.27 4.86 -16.03
C GLN A 27 -8.84 3.63 -15.31
N ARG A 28 -10.17 3.49 -15.24
CA ARG A 28 -10.80 2.30 -14.64
C ARG A 28 -10.41 1.00 -15.35
N LYS A 29 -10.34 1.02 -16.69
CA LYS A 29 -9.88 -0.15 -17.46
C LYS A 29 -8.44 -0.52 -17.11
N ILE A 30 -7.55 0.47 -17.01
CA ILE A 30 -6.14 0.26 -16.63
C ILE A 30 -6.03 -0.31 -15.21
N ILE A 31 -6.76 0.26 -14.24
CA ILE A 31 -6.76 -0.20 -12.85
C ILE A 31 -7.26 -1.65 -12.75
N TYR A 32 -8.30 -1.99 -13.51
CA TYR A 32 -8.85 -3.34 -13.57
C TYR A 32 -7.82 -4.36 -14.07
N GLU A 33 -7.14 -4.08 -15.19
CA GLU A 33 -6.11 -4.98 -15.70
C GLU A 33 -4.92 -5.11 -14.74
N ARG A 34 -4.52 -4.03 -14.06
CA ARG A 34 -3.48 -4.07 -13.03
C ARG A 34 -3.88 -4.94 -11.84
N ALA A 35 -5.11 -4.81 -11.35
CA ALA A 35 -5.61 -5.63 -10.25
C ALA A 35 -5.62 -7.13 -10.61
N LYS A 36 -6.03 -7.46 -11.84
CA LYS A 36 -5.98 -8.82 -12.38
C LYS A 36 -4.55 -9.37 -12.43
N ALA A 37 -3.60 -8.55 -12.89
CA ALA A 37 -2.19 -8.92 -12.93
C ALA A 37 -1.63 -9.20 -11.52
N TYR A 38 -1.85 -8.29 -10.57
CA TYR A 38 -1.40 -8.48 -9.18
C TYR A 38 -2.00 -9.71 -8.51
N HIS A 39 -3.29 -10.00 -8.77
CA HIS A 39 -3.90 -11.24 -8.25
C HIS A 39 -3.19 -12.50 -8.76
N LYS A 40 -2.88 -12.55 -10.07
CA LYS A 40 -2.15 -13.66 -10.67
C LYS A 40 -0.75 -13.78 -10.08
N GLU A 41 -0.05 -12.66 -9.93
CA GLU A 41 1.29 -12.58 -9.34
C GLU A 41 1.33 -13.12 -7.91
N TYR A 42 0.49 -12.62 -7.00
CA TYR A 42 0.46 -13.08 -5.61
C TYR A 42 0.12 -14.56 -5.46
N ARG A 43 -0.82 -15.06 -6.27
CA ARG A 43 -1.15 -16.49 -6.30
C ARG A 43 0.03 -17.33 -6.78
N HIS A 44 0.77 -16.84 -7.77
CA HIS A 44 1.95 -17.53 -8.27
C HIS A 44 3.06 -17.58 -7.23
N MET A 45 3.40 -16.44 -6.61
CA MET A 45 4.41 -16.35 -5.55
C MET A 45 4.12 -17.32 -4.39
N TYR A 46 2.88 -17.32 -3.88
CA TYR A 46 2.49 -18.24 -2.79
C TYR A 46 2.65 -19.72 -3.16
N ARG A 47 2.23 -20.10 -4.37
CA ARG A 47 2.38 -21.48 -4.86
C ARG A 47 3.85 -21.85 -5.12
N GLN A 48 4.67 -20.90 -5.56
CA GLN A 48 6.10 -21.12 -5.78
C GLN A 48 6.81 -21.43 -4.47
N GLU A 49 6.58 -20.66 -3.40
CA GLU A 49 7.17 -20.91 -2.07
C GLU A 49 6.85 -22.34 -1.57
N ILE A 50 5.58 -22.75 -1.67
CA ILE A 50 5.15 -24.11 -1.30
C ILE A 50 5.87 -25.16 -2.16
N ARG A 51 5.98 -24.93 -3.47
CA ARG A 51 6.65 -25.84 -4.39
C ARG A 51 8.14 -25.99 -4.04
N MET A 52 8.83 -24.89 -3.77
CA MET A 52 10.25 -24.89 -3.38
C MET A 52 10.47 -25.67 -2.09
N ALA A 53 9.65 -25.41 -1.07
CA ALA A 53 9.71 -26.14 0.19
C ALA A 53 9.48 -27.67 0.01
N ARG A 54 8.52 -28.06 -0.83
CA ARG A 54 8.24 -29.47 -1.15
C ARG A 54 9.38 -30.12 -1.94
N MET A 55 9.97 -29.41 -2.89
CA MET A 55 11.09 -29.90 -3.70
C MET A 55 12.33 -30.15 -2.83
N ALA A 56 12.65 -29.21 -1.94
CA ALA A 56 13.75 -29.37 -1.00
C ALA A 56 13.53 -30.59 -0.11
N ARG A 57 12.32 -30.72 0.49
CA ARG A 57 11.96 -31.88 1.32
C ARG A 57 12.06 -33.20 0.56
N LYS A 58 11.60 -33.25 -0.70
CA LYS A 58 11.71 -34.45 -1.54
C LYS A 58 13.17 -34.85 -1.79
N ALA A 59 14.05 -33.87 -1.94
CA ALA A 59 15.49 -34.08 -2.13
C ALA A 59 16.26 -34.34 -0.81
N GLY A 60 15.58 -34.34 0.35
CA GLY A 60 16.24 -34.44 1.66
C GLY A 60 16.96 -33.16 2.12
N ASN A 61 16.78 -32.04 1.41
CA ASN A 61 17.38 -30.74 1.72
C ASN A 61 16.37 -29.79 2.40
N TYR A 62 16.88 -28.66 2.90
CA TYR A 62 16.07 -27.60 3.52
C TYR A 62 15.94 -26.38 2.60
N TYR A 63 14.77 -25.75 2.63
CA TYR A 63 14.51 -24.48 1.97
C TYR A 63 14.34 -23.39 3.02
N VAL A 64 15.15 -22.33 2.93
CA VAL A 64 15.06 -21.15 3.80
C VAL A 64 14.35 -20.04 3.03
N PRO A 65 13.16 -19.59 3.46
CA PRO A 65 12.43 -18.52 2.79
C PRO A 65 13.11 -17.17 2.99
N ALA A 66 12.81 -16.21 2.12
CA ALA A 66 13.33 -14.85 2.25
C ALA A 66 12.78 -14.16 3.50
N GLU A 67 13.63 -13.36 4.16
CA GLU A 67 13.22 -12.53 5.30
C GLU A 67 12.15 -11.50 4.88
N PRO A 68 11.18 -11.20 5.76
CA PRO A 68 10.13 -10.23 5.47
C PRO A 68 10.70 -8.82 5.31
N LYS A 69 10.22 -8.08 4.31
CA LYS A 69 10.66 -6.70 4.02
C LYS A 69 9.77 -5.62 4.63
N LEU A 70 8.62 -6.00 5.18
CA LEU A 70 7.58 -5.09 5.67
C LEU A 70 7.00 -5.61 6.99
N ALA A 71 6.85 -4.73 7.96
CA ALA A 71 6.16 -5.00 9.21
C ALA A 71 4.95 -4.07 9.37
N PHE A 72 3.93 -4.54 10.07
CA PHE A 72 2.84 -3.72 10.57
C PHE A 72 3.01 -3.54 12.08
N VAL A 73 3.26 -2.30 12.51
CA VAL A 73 3.57 -1.99 13.92
C VAL A 73 2.37 -1.30 14.54
N ILE A 74 1.91 -1.84 15.68
CA ILE A 74 0.78 -1.32 16.46
C ILE A 74 1.29 -0.84 17.81
N ARG A 75 0.89 0.37 18.22
CA ARG A 75 1.19 0.87 19.56
C ARG A 75 0.22 0.29 20.59
N ILE A 76 0.74 -0.47 21.55
CA ILE A 76 -0.06 -1.13 22.59
C ILE A 76 -0.14 -0.38 23.92
N ARG A 77 0.80 0.54 24.20
CA ARG A 77 0.81 1.34 25.44
C ARG A 77 0.36 2.78 25.21
N GLY A 78 -0.27 3.36 26.23
CA GLY A 78 -0.64 4.78 26.28
C GLY A 78 0.56 5.73 26.33
N ILE A 79 0.30 7.02 26.56
CA ILE A 79 1.31 8.10 26.55
C ILE A 79 2.06 8.28 27.89
N ASN A 80 1.48 7.82 28.98
CA ASN A 80 2.03 8.01 30.32
C ASN A 80 3.13 6.98 30.64
N GLY A 81 4.14 7.41 31.40
CA GLY A 81 5.24 6.54 31.83
C GLY A 81 6.19 6.09 30.69
N VAL A 82 6.22 6.81 29.56
CA VAL A 82 7.12 6.51 28.44
C VAL A 82 8.37 7.38 28.51
N SER A 83 9.54 6.76 28.50
CA SER A 83 10.84 7.45 28.52
C SER A 83 11.00 8.39 27.31
N PRO A 84 11.77 9.49 27.44
CA PRO A 84 11.94 10.46 26.35
C PRO A 84 12.46 9.83 25.05
N LYS A 85 13.41 8.88 25.14
CA LYS A 85 13.97 8.17 23.98
C LYS A 85 12.91 7.35 23.26
N VAL A 86 12.16 6.51 23.98
CA VAL A 86 11.09 5.68 23.38
C VAL A 86 9.98 6.54 22.79
N ARG A 87 9.59 7.60 23.50
CA ARG A 87 8.59 8.57 23.02
C ARG A 87 9.00 9.18 21.68
N LYS A 88 10.28 9.54 21.53
CA LYS A 88 10.80 10.12 20.29
C LYS A 88 10.77 9.10 19.14
N VAL A 89 11.14 7.85 19.38
CA VAL A 89 11.06 6.78 18.36
C VAL A 89 9.62 6.56 17.90
N LEU A 90 8.65 6.48 18.82
CA LEU A 90 7.24 6.35 18.47
C LEU A 90 6.71 7.55 17.66
N GLN A 91 7.20 8.75 17.93
CA GLN A 91 6.86 9.94 17.14
C GLN A 91 7.41 9.86 15.71
N LEU A 92 8.64 9.35 15.52
CA LEU A 92 9.23 9.14 14.19
C LEU A 92 8.43 8.09 13.40
N LEU A 93 7.98 7.03 14.06
CA LEU A 93 7.09 6.03 13.49
C LEU A 93 5.63 6.51 13.30
N ARG A 94 5.31 7.75 13.71
CA ARG A 94 3.96 8.34 13.68
C ARG A 94 2.92 7.60 14.56
N LEU A 95 3.38 6.86 15.56
CA LEU A 95 2.57 6.11 16.53
C LEU A 95 2.26 6.97 17.76
N ARG A 96 1.40 7.98 17.61
CA ARG A 96 1.13 8.99 18.66
C ARG A 96 0.09 8.59 19.70
N GLN A 97 -0.88 7.76 19.32
CA GLN A 97 -1.97 7.29 20.18
C GLN A 97 -1.93 5.76 20.33
N ILE A 98 -2.59 5.25 21.36
CA ILE A 98 -2.79 3.82 21.54
C ILE A 98 -3.58 3.24 20.37
N PHE A 99 -3.29 2.00 19.98
CA PHE A 99 -3.89 1.27 18.86
C PHE A 99 -3.68 1.90 17.48
N ASN A 100 -2.82 2.91 17.34
CA ASN A 100 -2.35 3.34 16.04
C ASN A 100 -1.51 2.24 15.39
N GLY A 101 -1.73 1.99 14.10
CA GLY A 101 -0.99 1.05 13.27
C GLY A 101 -0.30 1.74 12.10
N THR A 102 0.95 1.38 11.81
CA THR A 102 1.68 1.88 10.64
C THR A 102 2.49 0.78 9.96
N PHE A 103 2.59 0.84 8.63
CA PHE A 103 3.49 0.00 7.85
C PHE A 103 4.91 0.57 7.91
N VAL A 104 5.88 -0.27 8.26
CA VAL A 104 7.31 0.08 8.39
C VAL A 104 8.12 -0.87 7.49
N LYS A 105 8.95 -0.30 6.62
CA LYS A 105 9.92 -1.07 5.83
C LYS A 105 11.01 -1.60 6.75
N LEU A 106 11.26 -2.90 6.71
CA LEU A 106 12.30 -3.54 7.49
C LEU A 106 13.67 -3.34 6.83
N ASN A 107 14.58 -2.71 7.56
CA ASN A 107 15.98 -2.54 7.28
C ASN A 107 16.77 -2.49 8.60
N LYS A 108 18.11 -2.44 8.53
CA LYS A 108 18.96 -2.42 9.73
C LYS A 108 18.65 -1.25 10.68
N ALA A 109 18.27 -0.08 10.16
CA ALA A 109 17.97 1.10 10.96
C ALA A 109 16.57 1.08 11.60
N SER A 110 15.60 0.39 11.00
CA SER A 110 14.25 0.27 11.57
C SER A 110 14.14 -0.83 12.64
N ILE A 111 15.08 -1.78 12.62
CA ILE A 111 15.13 -2.90 13.58
C ILE A 111 15.87 -2.49 14.87
N ASN A 112 16.83 -1.56 14.77
CA ASN A 112 17.69 -1.10 15.87
C ASN A 112 17.18 0.20 16.51
#